data_AF-A0A1I7XYS0-F1
#
_entry.id   AF-A0A1I7XYS0-F1
#
_cell.length_a   1.000
_cell.length_b   1.000
_cell.length_c   1.000
_cell.angle_alpha   90.00
_cell.angle_beta   90.00
_cell.angle_gamma   90.00
#
_symmetry.space_group_name_H-M   'P 1'
#
loop_
_entity.id
_entity.type
_entity.pdbx_description
1 polymer ?
#
loop_
_entity_poly.entity_id
_entity_poly.type
_entity_poly.pdbx_seq_one_letter_code
_entity_poly.pdbx_strand_id
1 'polypeptide(L)'
;MLAMDRRYIWFTRITINGELEIDDSFWTTCSKEEIFSRLIPFLVRQLRPGTLIDFIEGLSRQDARMYFDAFLSCKGFRERCSFLWLPYYGPESEQFLATLLEGDCNLQGLSLVLDWPHSETVERLVLQFLGGRPCRLDIYDQSDASPHAVGNLRLNSTILKALFDAWYRKEKFGHFGVCANWDGDLEPVLSIPVPPNVTRTQLKPKKQEDNIFPMPEIKYYILWTREDESALVCVIRSTTVEFTTRQPMIEMFKEYDEMNVTV
;
A
#
# COMPACT_ATOMS: atom_id res chain seq x y z
N MET A 1 22.75 17.00 -26.77
CA MET A 1 22.16 16.79 -25.43
C MET A 1 22.57 17.95 -24.54
N LEU A 2 21.63 18.83 -24.18
CA LEU A 2 21.87 19.84 -23.15
C LEU A 2 22.29 19.11 -21.86
N ALA A 3 23.38 19.53 -21.24
CA ALA A 3 23.80 19.01 -19.94
C ALA A 3 22.68 19.32 -18.94
N MET A 4 21.78 18.34 -18.72
CA MET A 4 20.74 18.47 -17.71
C MET A 4 21.46 18.66 -16.37
N ASP A 5 21.26 19.83 -15.78
CA ASP A 5 21.76 20.12 -14.46
C ASP A 5 21.16 19.08 -13.52
N ARG A 6 22.05 18.35 -12.83
CA ARG A 6 21.70 17.23 -11.94
C ARG A 6 20.72 17.63 -10.84
N ARG A 7 20.52 18.94 -10.61
CA ARG A 7 19.51 19.49 -9.70
C ARG A 7 18.06 19.27 -10.17
N TYR A 8 17.83 18.90 -11.43
CA TYR A 8 16.49 18.76 -12.01
C TYR A 8 16.10 17.33 -12.40
N ILE A 9 16.91 16.33 -12.06
CA ILE A 9 16.56 14.93 -12.31
C ILE A 9 15.64 14.45 -11.18
N TRP A 10 14.40 14.11 -11.52
CA TRP A 10 13.41 13.61 -10.57
C TRP A 10 13.05 12.17 -10.91
N PHE A 11 13.13 11.30 -9.91
CA PHE A 11 12.76 9.89 -10.03
C PHE A 11 11.36 9.69 -9.47
N THR A 12 10.45 9.23 -10.32
CA THR A 12 9.11 8.79 -9.89
C THR A 12 9.14 7.38 -9.34
N ARG A 13 10.05 6.55 -9.84
CA ARG A 13 10.22 5.14 -9.44
C ARG A 13 11.69 4.72 -9.48
N ILE A 14 12.10 3.90 -8.53
CA ILE A 14 13.43 3.26 -8.47
C ILE A 14 13.19 1.78 -8.26
N THR A 15 13.43 1.01 -9.32
CA THR A 15 13.22 -0.44 -9.35
C THR A 15 14.52 -1.19 -9.21
N ILE A 16 14.53 -2.15 -8.29
CA ILE A 16 15.69 -2.99 -7.98
C ILE A 16 15.35 -4.41 -8.40
N ASN A 17 16.23 -5.02 -9.21
CA ASN A 17 16.05 -6.35 -9.79
C ASN A 17 14.90 -6.49 -10.80
N GLY A 18 14.48 -5.40 -11.44
CA GLY A 18 13.49 -5.48 -12.53
C GLY A 18 14.11 -6.09 -13.78
N GLU A 19 13.48 -7.15 -14.31
CA GLU A 19 13.69 -7.53 -15.71
C GLU A 19 13.16 -6.40 -16.60
N LEU A 20 13.97 -6.00 -17.57
CA LEU A 20 13.60 -4.94 -18.50
C LEU A 20 12.88 -5.60 -19.67
N GLU A 21 11.57 -5.44 -19.74
CA GLU A 21 10.85 -5.67 -20.98
C GLU A 21 11.43 -4.71 -22.04
N ILE A 22 11.87 -5.30 -23.16
CA ILE A 22 12.70 -4.66 -24.17
C ILE A 22 11.89 -3.57 -24.88
N ASP A 23 12.08 -2.32 -24.47
CA ASP A 23 11.73 -1.12 -25.25
C ASP A 23 13.02 -0.39 -25.68
N ASP A 24 12.93 0.50 -26.67
CA ASP A 24 14.02 1.27 -27.33
C ASP A 24 14.76 2.27 -26.39
N SER A 25 14.82 1.97 -25.09
CA SER A 25 15.37 2.85 -24.07
C SER A 25 16.91 2.80 -23.99
N PHE A 26 17.49 3.85 -23.41
CA PHE A 26 18.94 3.99 -23.24
C PHE A 26 19.42 3.17 -22.04
N TRP A 27 20.40 2.29 -22.27
CA TRP A 27 20.98 1.43 -21.24
C TRP A 27 22.42 1.83 -20.93
N THR A 28 22.79 1.71 -19.66
CA THR A 28 24.19 1.75 -19.23
C THR A 28 24.42 0.64 -18.22
N THR A 29 25.58 0.00 -18.30
CA THR A 29 26.03 -0.92 -17.26
C THR A 29 26.79 -0.13 -16.19
N CYS A 30 26.79 -0.65 -14.97
CA CYS A 30 27.44 -0.07 -13.81
C CYS A 30 27.96 -1.24 -12.96
N SER A 31 29.15 -1.10 -12.35
CA SER A 31 29.62 -2.16 -11.45
C SER A 31 28.79 -2.18 -10.17
N LYS A 32 28.77 -3.32 -9.48
CA LYS A 32 28.08 -3.45 -8.19
C LYS A 32 28.61 -2.41 -7.20
N GLU A 33 29.91 -2.21 -7.15
CA GLU A 33 30.58 -1.23 -6.31
C GLU A 33 30.15 0.20 -6.63
N GLU A 34 30.04 0.56 -7.91
CA GLU A 34 29.56 1.88 -8.31
C GLU A 34 28.08 2.11 -7.95
N ILE A 35 27.25 1.07 -8.06
CA ILE A 35 25.84 1.12 -7.62
C ILE A 35 25.78 1.48 -6.13
N PHE A 36 26.50 0.73 -5.29
CA PHE A 36 26.45 0.90 -3.84
C PHE A 36 27.16 2.17 -3.35
N SER A 37 28.31 2.52 -3.92
CA SER A 37 29.12 3.64 -3.43
C SER A 37 28.73 5.00 -4.00
N ARG A 38 28.11 5.04 -5.19
CA ARG A 38 27.82 6.30 -5.91
C ARG A 38 26.34 6.45 -6.26
N LEU A 39 25.74 5.43 -6.87
CA LEU A 39 24.39 5.55 -7.41
C LEU A 39 23.33 5.63 -6.31
N ILE A 40 23.30 4.68 -5.36
CA ILE A 40 22.30 4.67 -4.27
C ILE A 40 22.37 5.98 -3.46
N PRO A 41 23.54 6.46 -2.99
CA PRO A 41 23.62 7.74 -2.30
C PRO A 41 23.12 8.92 -3.13
N PHE A 42 23.37 8.91 -4.45
CA PHE A 42 22.86 9.92 -5.35
C PHE A 42 21.32 9.86 -5.45
N LEU A 43 20.75 8.67 -5.66
CA LEU A 43 19.30 8.45 -5.73
C LEU A 43 18.61 8.90 -4.43
N VAL A 44 19.14 8.51 -3.27
CA VAL A 44 18.59 8.90 -1.96
C VAL A 44 18.53 10.42 -1.78
N ARG A 45 19.54 11.15 -2.27
CA ARG A 45 19.55 12.62 -2.22
C ARG A 45 18.49 13.26 -3.11
N GLN A 46 18.05 12.56 -4.16
CA GLN A 46 17.05 13.03 -5.11
C GLN A 46 15.63 12.51 -4.80
N LEU A 47 15.45 11.66 -3.78
CA LEU A 47 14.12 11.20 -3.38
C LEU A 47 13.23 12.38 -2.99
N ARG A 48 11.99 12.35 -3.52
CA ARG A 48 10.95 13.34 -3.25
C ARG A 48 9.70 12.63 -2.70
N PRO A 49 8.77 13.37 -2.07
CA PRO A 49 7.45 12.84 -1.79
C PRO A 49 6.81 12.30 -3.07
N GLY A 50 6.35 11.06 -3.04
CA GLY A 50 5.78 10.37 -4.20
C GLY A 50 6.76 9.47 -4.97
N THR A 51 8.06 9.51 -4.69
CA THR A 51 8.99 8.53 -5.29
C THR A 51 8.71 7.14 -4.72
N LEU A 52 8.43 6.18 -5.60
CA LEU A 52 8.30 4.77 -5.28
C LEU A 52 9.66 4.09 -5.33
N ILE A 53 10.01 3.35 -4.28
CA ILE A 53 11.11 2.40 -4.30
C ILE A 53 10.51 1.00 -4.30
N ASP A 54 10.83 0.22 -5.32
CA ASP A 54 10.32 -1.12 -5.48
C ASP A 54 11.42 -2.15 -5.63
N PHE A 55 11.36 -3.16 -4.77
CA PHE A 55 12.17 -4.36 -4.86
C PHE A 55 11.35 -5.40 -5.63
N ILE A 56 11.93 -5.94 -6.70
CA ILE A 56 11.31 -6.97 -7.51
C ILE A 56 11.77 -8.35 -7.03
N GLU A 57 10.92 -9.34 -7.25
CA GLU A 57 11.22 -10.74 -6.97
C GLU A 57 12.51 -11.23 -7.65
N GLY A 58 13.06 -12.33 -7.15
CA GLY A 58 14.25 -12.96 -7.73
C GLY A 58 15.59 -12.55 -7.11
N LEU A 59 15.63 -11.54 -6.22
CA LEU A 59 16.83 -11.27 -5.44
C LEU A 59 17.13 -12.41 -4.47
N SER A 60 18.41 -12.77 -4.35
CA SER A 60 18.87 -13.59 -3.24
C SER A 60 18.70 -12.82 -1.92
N ARG A 61 18.50 -13.53 -0.80
CA ARG A 61 18.42 -12.91 0.53
C ARG A 61 19.65 -12.06 0.85
N GLN A 62 20.83 -12.50 0.40
CA GLN A 62 22.08 -11.77 0.57
C GLN A 62 22.09 -10.46 -0.22
N ASP A 63 21.67 -10.48 -1.48
CA ASP A 63 21.62 -9.27 -2.29
C ASP A 63 20.57 -8.28 -1.78
N ALA A 64 19.39 -8.76 -1.40
CA ALA A 64 18.35 -7.94 -0.78
C ALA A 64 18.90 -7.22 0.47
N ARG A 65 19.59 -7.96 1.35
CA ARG A 65 20.26 -7.39 2.52
C ARG A 65 21.28 -6.31 2.16
N MET A 66 22.12 -6.55 1.14
CA MET A 66 23.11 -5.55 0.71
C MET A 66 22.44 -4.25 0.26
N TYR A 67 21.32 -4.32 -0.46
CA TYR A 67 20.54 -3.13 -0.83
C TYR A 67 19.91 -2.45 0.38
N PHE A 68 19.28 -3.21 1.28
CA PHE A 68 18.70 -2.67 2.51
C PHE A 68 19.74 -1.91 3.34
N ASP A 69 20.90 -2.51 3.59
CA ASP A 69 22.00 -1.89 4.33
C ASP A 69 22.49 -0.62 3.63
N ALA A 70 22.62 -0.65 2.30
CA ALA A 70 23.05 0.51 1.53
C ALA A 70 22.06 1.68 1.61
N PHE A 71 20.76 1.42 1.45
CA PHE A 71 19.73 2.46 1.59
C PHE A 71 19.68 3.03 3.02
N LEU A 72 19.68 2.16 4.04
CA LEU A 72 19.66 2.60 5.44
C LEU A 72 20.91 3.38 5.84
N SER A 73 22.08 3.08 5.25
CA SER A 73 23.32 3.83 5.50
C SER A 73 23.31 5.24 4.89
N CYS A 74 22.43 5.52 3.93
CA CYS A 74 22.35 6.81 3.28
C CYS A 74 21.66 7.86 4.17
N LYS A 75 22.38 8.93 4.51
CA LYS A 75 21.85 10.03 5.33
C LYS A 75 20.58 10.63 4.72
N GLY A 76 19.50 10.62 5.50
CA GLY A 76 18.23 11.20 5.12
C GLY A 76 17.34 10.25 4.30
N PHE A 77 17.66 8.95 4.22
CA PHE A 77 16.84 7.99 3.49
C PHE A 77 15.45 7.84 4.10
N ARG A 78 15.35 7.64 5.43
CA ARG A 78 14.10 7.37 6.14
C ARG A 78 13.13 8.55 6.09
N GLU A 79 13.69 9.76 6.05
CA GLU A 79 12.98 11.03 5.98
C GLU A 79 12.53 11.35 4.55
N ARG A 80 13.05 10.66 3.53
CA ARG A 80 12.70 10.90 2.11
C ARG A 80 11.99 9.74 1.45
N CYS A 81 12.13 8.52 1.97
CA CYS A 81 11.40 7.35 1.51
C CYS A 81 9.91 7.54 1.80
N SER A 82 9.10 7.64 0.75
CA SER A 82 7.67 7.92 0.87
C SER A 82 6.79 6.75 0.44
N PHE A 83 7.21 5.97 -0.56
CA PHE A 83 6.50 4.78 -1.00
C PHE A 83 7.48 3.62 -1.13
N LEU A 84 7.14 2.49 -0.53
CA LEU A 84 7.94 1.28 -0.55
C LEU A 84 7.12 0.09 -1.00
N TRP A 85 7.60 -0.63 -2.00
CA TRP A 85 7.11 -1.94 -2.41
C TRP A 85 8.14 -3.00 -2.04
N LEU A 86 7.78 -3.87 -1.10
CA LEU A 86 8.72 -4.73 -0.40
C LEU A 86 8.26 -6.19 -0.44
N PRO A 87 8.95 -7.05 -1.23
CA PRO A 87 8.85 -8.50 -1.12
C PRO A 87 9.36 -9.05 0.20
N TYR A 88 8.88 -10.24 0.58
CA TYR A 88 9.40 -10.94 1.74
C TYR A 88 10.66 -11.77 1.38
N TYR A 89 11.83 -11.29 1.80
CA TYR A 89 13.11 -12.02 1.69
C TYR A 89 13.50 -12.71 3.00
N GLY A 90 12.55 -12.91 3.92
CA GLY A 90 12.80 -13.43 5.26
C GLY A 90 13.04 -12.32 6.30
N PRO A 91 13.73 -12.65 7.41
CA PRO A 91 14.04 -11.71 8.50
C PRO A 91 14.72 -10.41 8.06
N GLU A 92 15.43 -10.42 6.93
CA GLU A 92 16.06 -9.24 6.36
C GLU A 92 15.02 -8.16 5.97
N SER A 93 13.88 -8.55 5.40
CA SER A 93 12.79 -7.62 5.07
C SER A 93 12.13 -7.08 6.34
N GLU A 94 11.92 -7.92 7.35
CA GLU A 94 11.37 -7.50 8.65
C GLU A 94 12.28 -6.47 9.33
N GLN A 95 13.59 -6.77 9.41
CA GLN A 95 14.57 -5.89 10.02
C GLN A 95 14.70 -4.56 9.28
N PHE A 96 14.71 -4.59 7.94
CA PHE A 96 14.74 -3.39 7.12
C PHE A 96 13.51 -2.51 7.38
N LEU A 97 12.32 -3.09 7.34
CA LEU A 97 11.08 -2.37 7.60
C LEU A 97 11.00 -1.85 9.03
N ALA A 98 11.39 -2.65 10.02
CA ALA A 98 11.46 -2.23 11.42
C ALA A 98 12.36 -0.99 11.59
N THR A 99 13.58 -1.06 11.04
CA THR A 99 14.55 0.03 11.10
C THR A 99 14.04 1.27 10.37
N LEU A 100 13.35 1.10 9.24
CA LEU A 100 12.76 2.20 8.49
C LEU A 100 11.65 2.90 9.31
N LEU A 101 10.80 2.12 9.98
CA LEU A 101 9.64 2.59 10.75
C LEU A 101 9.97 3.11 12.16
N GLU A 102 11.16 2.86 12.68
CA GLU A 102 11.61 3.48 13.92
C GLU A 102 11.59 5.03 13.79
N GLY A 103 11.45 5.76 14.89
CA GLY A 103 11.55 7.24 14.90
C GLY A 103 10.68 7.98 13.87
N ASP A 104 11.18 9.12 13.39
CA ASP A 104 10.47 9.95 12.41
C ASP A 104 10.78 9.49 10.97
N CYS A 105 9.94 8.60 10.44
CA CYS A 105 9.97 8.24 9.02
C CYS A 105 8.84 8.92 8.24
N ASN A 106 9.06 9.19 6.95
CA ASN A 106 8.07 9.80 6.06
C ASN A 106 7.40 8.76 5.14
N LEU A 107 7.40 7.49 5.54
CA LEU A 107 6.77 6.43 4.76
C LEU A 107 5.25 6.61 4.77
N GLN A 108 4.68 6.93 3.61
CA GLN A 108 3.25 7.16 3.41
C GLN A 108 2.57 5.98 2.72
N GLY A 109 3.29 5.29 1.83
CA GLY A 109 2.81 4.10 1.15
C GLY A 109 3.67 2.89 1.44
N LEU A 110 3.02 1.77 1.77
CA LEU A 110 3.67 0.48 1.95
C LEU A 110 2.90 -0.57 1.17
N SER A 111 3.60 -1.31 0.31
CA SER A 111 3.06 -2.49 -0.38
C SER A 111 3.89 -3.69 0.07
N LEU A 112 3.26 -4.60 0.81
CA LEU A 112 3.83 -5.87 1.25
C LEU A 112 3.41 -6.93 0.22
N VAL A 113 4.37 -7.45 -0.52
CA VAL A 113 4.13 -8.43 -1.59
C VAL A 113 4.91 -9.72 -1.37
N LEU A 114 4.54 -10.78 -2.11
CA LEU A 114 5.20 -12.09 -2.06
C LEU A 114 5.21 -12.70 -0.66
N ASP A 115 4.07 -13.27 -0.25
CA ASP A 115 3.96 -14.22 0.86
C ASP A 115 4.55 -13.74 2.20
N TRP A 116 4.35 -12.47 2.55
CA TRP A 116 4.64 -12.00 3.91
C TRP A 116 3.91 -12.89 4.92
N PRO A 117 4.60 -13.45 5.93
CA PRO A 117 3.97 -14.38 6.86
C PRO A 117 3.02 -13.65 7.81
N HIS A 118 1.95 -14.34 8.20
CA HIS A 118 1.07 -13.94 9.29
C HIS A 118 1.75 -14.25 10.63
N SER A 119 2.63 -13.35 11.07
CA SER A 119 3.33 -13.46 12.36
C SER A 119 3.05 -12.23 13.23
N GLU A 120 3.21 -12.37 14.55
CA GLU A 120 3.07 -11.26 15.49
C GLU A 120 4.04 -10.11 15.16
N THR A 121 5.26 -10.44 14.71
CA THR A 121 6.25 -9.45 14.29
C THR A 121 5.75 -8.63 13.11
N VAL A 122 5.24 -9.30 12.07
CA VAL A 122 4.72 -8.62 10.87
C VAL A 122 3.48 -7.80 11.20
N GLU A 123 2.56 -8.32 12.02
CA GLU A 123 1.40 -7.56 12.50
C GLU A 123 1.85 -6.29 13.23
N ARG A 124 2.86 -6.38 14.11
CA ARG A 124 3.41 -5.21 14.82
C ARG A 124 3.98 -4.18 13.87
N LEU A 125 4.67 -4.58 12.80
CA LEU A 125 5.20 -3.68 11.78
C LEU A 125 4.08 -2.96 11.03
N VAL A 126 3.02 -3.69 10.64
CA VAL A 126 1.83 -3.10 10.00
C VAL A 126 1.15 -2.11 10.93
N LEU A 127 0.96 -2.47 12.20
CA LEU A 127 0.36 -1.58 13.21
C LEU A 127 1.23 -0.34 13.45
N GLN A 128 2.56 -0.48 13.48
CA GLN A 128 3.49 0.64 13.60
C GLN A 128 3.38 1.59 12.40
N PHE A 129 3.33 1.06 11.18
CA PHE A 129 3.08 1.85 9.97
C PHE A 129 1.74 2.60 10.04
N LEU A 130 0.67 1.89 10.44
CA LEU A 130 -0.67 2.48 10.58
C LEU A 130 -0.77 3.52 11.70
N GLY A 131 0.08 3.42 12.72
CA GLY A 131 0.21 4.40 13.79
C GLY A 131 0.78 5.74 13.33
N GLY A 132 1.49 5.77 12.19
CA GLY A 132 2.04 6.98 11.58
C GLY A 132 1.02 7.80 10.79
N ARG A 133 1.43 8.27 9.60
CA ARG A 133 0.57 9.04 8.67
C ARG A 133 0.41 8.33 7.32
N PRO A 134 -0.05 7.06 7.30
CA PRO A 134 -0.15 6.28 6.08
C PRO A 134 -1.16 6.92 5.11
N CYS A 135 -0.87 6.94 3.82
CA CYS A 135 -1.85 7.19 2.77
C CYS A 135 -2.20 5.93 1.98
N ARG A 136 -1.32 4.91 1.98
CA ARG A 136 -1.55 3.69 1.22
C ARG A 136 -0.99 2.45 1.93
N LEU A 137 -1.79 1.39 2.04
CA LEU A 137 -1.31 0.07 2.44
C LEU A 137 -1.82 -0.97 1.46
N ASP A 138 -0.92 -1.66 0.79
CA ASP A 138 -1.29 -2.81 -0.02
C ASP A 138 -0.69 -4.10 0.57
N ILE A 139 -1.50 -5.15 0.65
CA ILE A 139 -1.07 -6.49 1.09
C ILE A 139 -1.50 -7.47 0.01
N TYR A 140 -0.58 -7.81 -0.88
CA TYR A 140 -0.85 -8.68 -2.02
C TYR A 140 -0.12 -10.01 -1.89
N ASP A 141 -0.86 -11.08 -2.18
CA ASP A 141 -0.28 -12.35 -2.60
C ASP A 141 -0.17 -12.30 -4.13
N GLN A 142 1.04 -12.42 -4.66
CA GLN A 142 1.26 -12.51 -6.11
C GLN A 142 1.15 -13.95 -6.61
N SER A 143 1.09 -14.94 -5.72
CA SER A 143 0.91 -16.31 -6.13
C SER A 143 -0.54 -16.53 -6.58
N ASP A 144 -0.75 -16.53 -7.89
CA ASP A 144 -1.97 -17.07 -8.53
C ASP A 144 -2.18 -18.56 -8.18
N ALA A 145 -1.22 -19.18 -7.50
CA ALA A 145 -1.21 -20.55 -7.05
C ALA A 145 -1.82 -20.70 -5.65
N SER A 146 -3.16 -20.60 -5.58
CA SER A 146 -4.04 -21.12 -4.54
C SER A 146 -4.63 -20.07 -3.57
N PRO A 147 -5.97 -19.91 -3.53
CA PRO A 147 -6.69 -19.13 -2.50
C PRO A 147 -6.56 -19.70 -1.07
N HIS A 148 -5.65 -20.66 -0.87
CA HIS A 148 -5.34 -21.31 0.39
C HIS A 148 -3.84 -21.27 0.70
N ALA A 149 -3.13 -20.19 0.34
CA ALA A 149 -1.82 -19.92 0.92
C ALA A 149 -1.98 -19.70 2.44
N VAL A 150 -1.99 -20.81 3.17
CA VAL A 150 -2.12 -20.88 4.62
C VAL A 150 -0.84 -20.30 5.20
N GLY A 151 -0.95 -19.17 5.90
CA GLY A 151 0.16 -18.52 6.57
C GLY A 151 0.55 -17.15 6.02
N ASN A 152 -0.11 -16.65 4.97
CA ASN A 152 0.13 -15.30 4.47
C ASN A 152 -0.56 -14.24 5.31
N LEU A 153 0.04 -13.04 5.37
CA LEU A 153 -0.46 -11.87 6.09
C LEU A 153 -1.86 -11.53 5.59
N ARG A 154 -2.77 -11.31 6.54
CA ARG A 154 -4.19 -11.05 6.28
C ARG A 154 -4.66 -9.96 7.21
N LEU A 155 -5.69 -9.25 6.78
CA LEU A 155 -6.36 -8.29 7.63
C LEU A 155 -7.14 -9.04 8.73
N ASN A 156 -6.64 -8.98 9.96
CA ASN A 156 -7.36 -9.44 11.14
C ASN A 156 -8.10 -8.26 11.80
N SER A 157 -8.89 -8.54 12.85
CA SER A 157 -9.66 -7.50 13.56
C SER A 157 -8.79 -6.37 14.14
N THR A 158 -7.59 -6.69 14.62
CA THR A 158 -6.62 -5.70 15.13
C THR A 158 -6.17 -4.74 14.03
N ILE A 159 -5.75 -5.28 12.89
CA ILE A 159 -5.31 -4.47 11.74
C ILE A 159 -6.47 -3.66 11.18
N LEU A 160 -7.66 -4.27 11.02
CA LEU A 160 -8.88 -3.57 10.56
C LEU A 160 -9.24 -2.37 11.43
N LYS A 161 -9.18 -2.54 12.77
CA LYS A 161 -9.38 -1.44 13.69
C LYS A 161 -8.31 -0.36 13.52
N ALA A 162 -7.03 -0.74 13.43
CA ALA A 162 -5.94 0.21 13.24
C ALA A 162 -6.04 0.99 11.92
N LEU A 163 -6.50 0.34 10.84
CA LEU A 163 -6.77 0.95 9.54
C LEU A 163 -7.87 2.01 9.65
N PHE A 164 -8.97 1.64 10.29
CA PHE A 164 -10.08 2.56 10.54
C PHE A 164 -9.64 3.75 11.39
N ASP A 165 -8.89 3.50 12.47
CA ASP A 165 -8.35 4.55 13.34
C ASP A 165 -7.37 5.46 12.57
N ALA A 166 -6.56 4.91 11.66
CA ALA A 166 -5.65 5.67 10.81
C ALA A 166 -6.38 6.60 9.84
N TRP A 167 -7.47 6.13 9.21
CA TRP A 167 -8.36 6.99 8.44
C TRP A 167 -9.02 8.05 9.34
N TYR A 168 -9.55 7.67 10.49
CA TYR A 168 -10.26 8.58 11.39
C TYR A 168 -9.38 9.75 11.88
N ARG A 169 -8.07 9.53 12.05
CA ARG A 169 -7.09 10.57 12.41
C ARG A 169 -6.71 11.50 11.25
N LYS A 170 -7.05 11.17 10.00
CA LYS A 170 -6.67 11.99 8.85
C LYS A 170 -7.41 13.32 8.83
N GLU A 171 -6.67 14.35 8.43
CA GLU A 171 -7.23 15.63 8.03
C GLU A 171 -8.20 15.47 6.87
N LYS A 172 -9.12 16.42 6.74
CA LYS A 172 -10.16 16.43 5.71
C LYS A 172 -9.54 16.29 4.32
N PHE A 173 -10.12 15.43 3.48
CA PHE A 173 -9.72 15.19 2.08
C PHE A 173 -8.34 14.55 1.86
N GLY A 174 -7.67 14.06 2.90
CA GLY A 174 -6.43 13.31 2.74
C GLY A 174 -6.66 11.98 2.01
N HIS A 175 -5.85 11.67 1.00
CA HIS A 175 -5.89 10.35 0.36
C HIS A 175 -5.53 9.25 1.38
N PHE A 176 -6.37 8.22 1.39
CA PHE A 176 -6.20 6.98 2.12
C PHE A 176 -6.75 5.84 1.27
N GLY A 177 -5.96 4.79 1.09
CA GLY A 177 -6.29 3.60 0.32
C GLY A 177 -5.67 2.36 0.95
N VAL A 178 -6.42 1.28 1.04
CA VAL A 178 -5.93 0.00 1.54
C VAL A 178 -6.48 -1.08 0.63
N CYS A 179 -5.63 -2.00 0.17
CA CYS A 179 -6.08 -3.15 -0.59
C CYS A 179 -5.41 -4.40 -0.04
N ALA A 180 -6.20 -5.44 0.23
CA ALA A 180 -5.67 -6.70 0.71
C ALA A 180 -6.47 -7.89 0.17
N ASN A 181 -5.82 -9.04 0.11
CA ASN A 181 -6.53 -10.30 -0.05
C ASN A 181 -7.46 -10.56 1.13
N TRP A 182 -8.62 -11.14 0.82
CA TRP A 182 -9.72 -11.30 1.76
C TRP A 182 -10.43 -12.62 1.53
N ASP A 183 -10.36 -13.48 2.54
CA ASP A 183 -11.14 -14.71 2.65
C ASP A 183 -12.09 -14.69 3.86
N GLY A 184 -12.19 -13.54 4.54
CA GLY A 184 -13.06 -13.33 5.69
C GLY A 184 -14.52 -13.07 5.31
N ASP A 185 -15.39 -13.21 6.30
CA ASP A 185 -16.80 -12.82 6.17
C ASP A 185 -17.01 -11.31 6.36
N LEU A 186 -18.25 -10.83 6.27
CA LEU A 186 -18.59 -9.43 6.51
C LEU A 186 -18.38 -9.02 7.99
N GLU A 187 -18.54 -9.97 8.92
CA GLU A 187 -18.61 -9.71 10.37
C GLU A 187 -17.39 -9.00 10.97
N PRO A 188 -16.13 -9.35 10.65
CA PRO A 188 -14.97 -8.62 11.19
C PRO A 188 -14.98 -7.13 10.83
N VAL A 189 -15.50 -6.77 9.65
CA VAL A 189 -15.60 -5.37 9.21
C VAL A 189 -16.76 -4.65 9.92
N LEU A 190 -17.88 -5.33 10.14
CA LEU A 190 -19.00 -4.78 10.93
C LEU A 190 -18.71 -4.71 12.43
N SER A 191 -17.72 -5.47 12.91
CA SER A 191 -17.27 -5.44 14.31
C SER A 191 -16.36 -4.25 14.63
N ILE A 192 -15.90 -3.50 13.61
CA ILE A 192 -15.12 -2.28 13.83
C ILE A 192 -15.97 -1.27 14.62
N PRO A 193 -15.51 -0.79 15.79
CA PRO A 193 -16.22 0.20 16.58
C PRO A 193 -16.38 1.52 15.82
N VAL A 194 -17.58 2.10 15.87
CA VAL A 194 -17.88 3.35 15.16
C VAL A 194 -17.94 4.50 16.18
N PRO A 195 -17.10 5.54 16.04
CA PRO A 195 -17.16 6.74 16.88
C PRO A 195 -18.52 7.46 16.76
N PRO A 196 -18.95 8.22 17.79
CA PRO A 196 -20.27 8.88 17.78
C PRO A 196 -20.52 9.85 16.62
N ASN A 197 -19.47 10.48 16.09
CA ASN A 197 -19.50 11.43 14.98
C ASN A 197 -19.28 10.77 13.60
N VAL A 198 -19.35 9.43 13.55
CA VAL A 198 -19.24 8.65 12.32
C VAL A 198 -20.52 7.84 12.14
N THR A 199 -21.11 7.91 10.95
CA THR A 199 -22.23 7.03 10.56
C THR A 199 -21.69 5.89 9.70
N ARG A 200 -22.17 4.66 9.94
CA ARG A 200 -21.90 3.49 9.09
C ARG A 200 -23.15 3.07 8.33
N THR A 201 -23.07 3.00 7.01
CA THR A 201 -24.15 2.55 6.13
C THR A 201 -23.69 1.33 5.34
N GLN A 202 -24.52 0.29 5.27
CA GLN A 202 -24.30 -0.85 4.40
C GLN A 202 -25.15 -0.71 3.15
N LEU A 203 -24.51 -0.73 1.98
CA LEU A 203 -25.18 -0.58 0.69
C LEU A 203 -25.29 -1.93 -0.01
N LYS A 204 -26.40 -2.16 -0.72
CA LYS A 204 -26.57 -3.33 -1.57
C LYS A 204 -25.89 -3.07 -2.91
N PRO A 205 -25.03 -3.98 -3.40
CA PRO A 205 -24.55 -3.91 -4.78
C PRO A 205 -25.75 -3.91 -5.74
N LYS A 206 -25.83 -2.97 -6.69
CA LYS A 206 -26.70 -3.17 -7.85
C LYS A 206 -26.12 -4.32 -8.68
N LYS A 207 -26.97 -5.22 -9.17
CA LYS A 207 -26.55 -6.19 -10.18
C LYS A 207 -26.10 -5.39 -11.40
N GLN A 208 -24.83 -5.48 -11.74
CA GLN A 208 -24.28 -4.80 -12.90
C GLN A 208 -24.64 -5.67 -14.12
N GLU A 209 -25.76 -5.34 -14.77
CA GLU A 209 -26.35 -6.22 -15.80
C GLU A 209 -25.51 -6.30 -17.09
N ASP A 210 -24.56 -5.39 -17.33
CA ASP A 210 -23.83 -5.30 -18.61
C ASP A 210 -22.33 -4.99 -18.47
N ASN A 211 -21.60 -5.69 -17.60
CA ASN A 211 -20.14 -5.55 -17.58
C ASN A 211 -19.46 -6.38 -18.67
N ILE A 212 -18.92 -5.69 -19.67
CA ILE A 212 -18.09 -6.22 -20.77
C ILE A 212 -16.74 -6.79 -20.24
N PHE A 213 -16.34 -6.45 -19.02
CA PHE A 213 -15.12 -6.94 -18.38
C PHE A 213 -15.45 -7.80 -17.14
N PRO A 214 -14.82 -8.98 -16.99
CA PRO A 214 -14.96 -9.83 -15.81
C PRO A 214 -14.24 -9.19 -14.61
N MET A 215 -14.89 -8.22 -13.97
CA MET A 215 -14.47 -7.75 -12.65
C MET A 215 -15.02 -8.69 -11.57
N PRO A 216 -14.25 -9.00 -10.51
CA PRO A 216 -14.73 -9.84 -9.42
C PRO A 216 -16.00 -9.26 -8.80
N GLU A 217 -17.01 -10.11 -8.58
CA GLU A 217 -18.31 -9.71 -8.03
C GLU A 217 -18.13 -9.02 -6.67
N ILE A 218 -18.83 -7.90 -6.50
CA ILE A 218 -18.82 -7.14 -5.25
C ILE A 218 -19.90 -7.71 -4.35
N LYS A 219 -19.49 -8.24 -3.21
CA LYS A 219 -20.38 -8.86 -2.23
C LYS A 219 -21.01 -7.81 -1.32
N TYR A 220 -20.20 -6.89 -0.82
CA TYR A 220 -20.63 -5.91 0.17
C TYR A 220 -20.00 -4.55 -0.06
N TYR A 221 -20.77 -3.52 0.33
CA TYR A 221 -20.34 -2.14 0.37
C TYR A 221 -20.66 -1.55 1.73
N ILE A 222 -19.66 -0.95 2.35
CA ILE A 222 -19.79 -0.32 3.67
C ILE A 222 -19.23 1.09 3.55
N LEU A 223 -20.02 2.08 3.94
CA LEU A 223 -19.65 3.49 3.91
C LEU A 223 -19.60 4.01 5.33
N TRP A 224 -18.45 4.54 5.74
CA TRP A 224 -18.35 5.35 6.95
C TRP A 224 -18.25 6.82 6.57
N THR A 225 -19.08 7.66 7.16
CA THR A 225 -19.10 9.10 6.90
C THR A 225 -18.95 9.86 8.21
N ARG A 226 -17.97 10.78 8.29
CA ARG A 226 -17.79 11.71 9.40
C ARG A 226 -18.72 12.92 9.25
N GLU A 227 -19.00 13.62 10.34
CA GLU A 227 -19.75 14.90 10.33
C GLU A 227 -19.16 15.96 9.39
N ASP A 228 -17.85 15.92 9.12
CA ASP A 228 -17.19 16.83 8.17
C ASP A 228 -17.39 16.45 6.70
N GLU A 229 -18.22 15.44 6.42
CA GLU A 229 -18.52 14.87 5.09
C GLU A 229 -17.37 14.07 4.46
N SER A 230 -16.25 13.88 5.16
CA SER A 230 -15.25 12.94 4.68
C SER A 230 -15.73 11.50 4.91
N ALA A 231 -15.43 10.63 3.95
CA ALA A 231 -15.93 9.27 3.96
C ALA A 231 -14.83 8.24 3.68
N LEU A 232 -15.02 7.04 4.23
CA LEU A 232 -14.27 5.84 3.92
C LEU A 232 -15.24 4.83 3.33
N VAL A 233 -14.93 4.36 2.14
CA VAL A 233 -15.64 3.26 1.48
C VAL A 233 -14.87 1.99 1.76
N CYS A 234 -15.54 0.92 2.16
CA CYS A 234 -15.04 -0.45 2.11
C CYS A 234 -15.82 -1.24 1.06
N VAL A 235 -15.08 -1.88 0.16
CA VAL A 235 -15.60 -2.75 -0.89
C VAL A 235 -15.07 -4.15 -0.63
N ILE A 236 -15.96 -5.10 -0.36
CA ILE A 236 -15.62 -6.51 -0.18
C ILE A 236 -15.99 -7.25 -1.46
N ARG A 237 -15.00 -7.86 -2.11
CA ARG A 237 -15.14 -8.72 -3.27
C ARG A 237 -15.00 -10.19 -2.87
N SER A 238 -15.05 -11.08 -3.86
CA SER A 238 -14.86 -12.52 -3.62
C SER A 238 -13.52 -12.87 -2.98
N THR A 239 -12.45 -12.15 -3.34
CA THR A 239 -11.07 -12.48 -2.95
C THR A 239 -10.30 -11.30 -2.35
N THR A 240 -10.88 -10.10 -2.33
CA THR A 240 -10.19 -8.89 -1.87
C THR A 240 -11.11 -7.99 -1.06
N VAL A 241 -10.49 -7.18 -0.21
CA VAL A 241 -11.13 -6.06 0.46
C VAL A 241 -10.35 -4.79 0.18
N GLU A 242 -11.07 -3.73 -0.15
CA GLU A 242 -10.49 -2.43 -0.43
C GLU A 242 -11.13 -1.36 0.47
N PHE A 243 -10.31 -0.53 1.11
CA PHE A 243 -10.75 0.67 1.81
C PHE A 243 -10.25 1.90 1.04
N THR A 244 -11.11 2.89 0.76
CA THR A 244 -10.69 4.06 -0.01
C THR A 244 -11.48 5.32 0.31
N THR A 245 -10.84 6.46 0.09
CA THR A 245 -11.39 7.82 0.25
C THR A 245 -11.65 8.53 -1.09
N ARG A 246 -11.43 7.85 -2.22
CA ARG A 246 -11.52 8.47 -3.56
C ARG A 246 -12.94 8.97 -3.87
N GLN A 247 -13.06 10.26 -4.21
CA GLN A 247 -14.31 10.95 -4.53
C GLN A 247 -15.17 10.33 -5.65
N PRO A 248 -14.63 9.84 -6.78
CA PRO A 248 -15.46 9.26 -7.84
C PRO A 248 -16.27 8.07 -7.36
N MET A 249 -15.71 7.29 -6.44
CA MET A 249 -16.44 6.21 -5.76
C MET A 249 -17.56 6.83 -4.91
N ILE A 250 -17.26 7.79 -4.04
CA ILE A 250 -18.24 8.46 -3.15
C ILE A 250 -19.39 9.15 -3.93
N GLU A 251 -19.09 9.83 -5.04
CA GLU A 251 -20.07 10.54 -5.87
C GLU A 251 -20.99 9.58 -6.62
N MET A 252 -20.43 8.51 -7.21
CA MET A 252 -21.24 7.40 -7.73
C MET A 252 -22.19 6.86 -6.66
N PHE A 253 -21.80 6.89 -5.38
CA PHE A 253 -22.63 6.40 -4.27
C PHE A 253 -23.71 7.37 -3.79
N LYS A 254 -23.49 8.68 -3.86
CA LYS A 254 -24.56 9.66 -3.57
C LYS A 254 -25.73 9.52 -4.55
N GLU A 255 -25.44 9.26 -5.82
CA GLU A 255 -26.47 8.99 -6.84
C GLU A 255 -27.27 7.71 -6.54
N TYR A 256 -26.70 6.72 -5.84
CA TYR A 256 -27.41 5.49 -5.48
C TYR A 256 -28.38 5.64 -4.30
N ASP A 257 -28.10 6.53 -3.35
CA ASP A 257 -28.99 6.77 -2.19
C ASP A 257 -30.22 7.60 -2.60
N GLU A 258 -30.05 8.58 -3.50
CA GLU A 258 -31.14 9.38 -4.05
C GLU A 258 -32.13 8.54 -4.90
N MET A 259 -31.67 7.44 -5.51
CA MET A 259 -32.53 6.54 -6.30
C MET A 259 -33.30 5.50 -5.46
N ASN A 260 -32.96 5.30 -4.18
CA ASN A 260 -33.67 4.38 -3.29
C ASN A 260 -34.77 5.07 -2.47
N VAL A 261 -34.98 6.37 -2.67
CA VAL A 261 -36.09 7.14 -2.10
C VAL A 261 -37.15 7.39 -3.18
N THR A 262 -37.85 6.35 -3.62
CA THR A 262 -39.15 6.52 -4.29
C THR A 262 -40.11 5.40 -3.86
N VAL A 263 -41.00 5.78 -2.93
CA VAL A 263 -42.26 5.17 -2.43
C VAL A 263 -42.26 3.68 -2.09
#